data_AF-A0A931H7G2-F1
#
_entry.id   AF-A0A931H7G2-F1
#
_cell.length_a   1.000
_cell.length_b   1.000
_cell.length_c   1.000
_cell.angle_alpha   90.00
_cell.angle_beta   90.00
_cell.angle_gamma   90.00
#
_symmetry.space_group_name_H-M   'P 1'
#
loop_
_entity.id
_entity.type
_entity.pdbx_description
1 polymer ?
#
loop_
_entity_poly.entity_id
_entity_poly.type
_entity_poly.pdbx_seq_one_letter_code
_entity_poly.pdbx_strand_id
1 'polypeptide(L)'
;MITDIECRSEIGPELDRAKLNPYWAEYFAFVQDARSLHALAESALQGAIDAARGQPRPYIDSQQVISEILTRFGSQHNFHRQFNEAFAAAKPSQVLGMHLYELVARDSDWWVYFPTQHVGHAFPHATYFMPKEDARFQRLLRRHAA
;
A
#
# COMPACT_ATOMS: atom_id res chain seq x y z
N MET A 1 0.90 9.77 -4.07
CA MET A 1 -0.44 10.37 -3.76
C MET A 1 -1.54 9.50 -4.39
N ILE A 2 -2.71 9.38 -3.76
CA ILE A 2 -3.79 8.50 -4.26
C ILE A 2 -5.07 9.29 -4.58
N THR A 3 -5.80 8.89 -5.62
CA THR A 3 -7.15 9.37 -5.94
C THR A 3 -8.09 8.21 -6.30
N ASP A 4 -9.39 8.36 -6.10
CA ASP A 4 -10.37 7.37 -6.57
C ASP A 4 -10.50 7.35 -8.10
N ILE A 5 -11.13 6.32 -8.64
CA ILE A 5 -11.31 6.13 -10.09
C ILE A 5 -12.05 7.26 -10.80
N GLU A 6 -12.88 8.02 -10.09
CA GLU A 6 -13.57 9.18 -10.62
C GLU A 6 -12.75 10.48 -10.47
N CYS A 7 -11.55 10.41 -9.89
CA CYS A 7 -10.65 11.53 -9.62
C CYS A 7 -11.28 12.61 -8.73
N ARG A 8 -12.09 12.23 -7.72
CA ARG A 8 -12.87 13.16 -6.87
C ARG A 8 -12.25 13.40 -5.50
N SER A 9 -11.54 12.40 -4.97
CA SER A 9 -10.92 12.38 -3.65
C SER A 9 -9.40 12.36 -3.75
N GLU A 10 -8.73 12.84 -2.72
CA GLU A 10 -7.28 12.90 -2.65
C GLU A 10 -6.82 12.39 -1.30
N ILE A 11 -5.83 11.51 -1.34
CA ILE A 11 -5.19 10.96 -0.15
C ILE A 11 -3.71 11.27 -0.29
N GLY A 12 -3.27 12.21 0.54
CA GLY A 12 -1.90 12.69 0.58
C GLY A 12 -0.94 11.74 1.31
N PRO A 13 0.37 12.07 1.28
CA PRO A 13 1.42 11.30 1.96
C PRO A 13 1.29 11.30 3.49
N GLU A 14 0.59 12.31 4.02
CA GLU A 14 0.27 12.41 5.44
C GLU A 14 -0.98 11.58 5.74
N LEU A 15 -0.76 10.35 6.20
CA LEU A 15 -1.80 9.53 6.79
C LEU A 15 -2.34 10.25 8.04
N ASP A 16 -3.52 10.86 7.95
CA ASP A 16 -4.19 11.47 9.10
C ASP A 16 -4.65 10.39 10.08
N ARG A 17 -3.77 10.06 11.03
CA ARG A 17 -3.97 9.01 12.03
C ARG A 17 -5.26 9.18 12.83
N ALA A 18 -5.73 10.42 13.01
CA ALA A 18 -6.95 10.70 13.77
C ALA A 18 -8.23 10.25 13.02
N LYS A 19 -8.14 10.06 11.70
CA LYS A 19 -9.23 9.58 10.84
C LYS A 19 -9.11 8.10 10.49
N LEU A 20 -8.04 7.43 10.95
CA LEU A 20 -7.83 6.02 10.66
C LEU A 20 -8.61 5.13 11.62
N ASN A 21 -9.08 4.01 11.10
CA ASN A 21 -9.75 3.00 11.92
C ASN A 21 -8.79 2.38 12.97
N PRO A 22 -9.31 1.91 14.12
CA PRO A 22 -8.49 1.40 15.23
C PRO A 22 -7.50 0.29 14.86
N TYR A 23 -7.81 -0.53 13.86
CA TYR A 23 -6.93 -1.63 13.43
C TYR A 23 -5.58 -1.16 12.85
N TRP A 24 -5.40 0.13 12.56
CA TRP A 24 -4.11 0.71 12.17
C TRP A 24 -3.07 0.68 13.30
N ALA A 25 -3.51 0.52 14.55
CA ALA A 25 -2.61 0.35 15.69
C ALA A 25 -1.62 -0.80 15.48
N GLU A 26 -2.05 -1.90 14.83
CA GLU A 26 -1.17 -3.05 14.55
C GLU A 26 -0.05 -2.69 13.58
N TYR A 27 -0.34 -1.89 12.55
CA TYR A 27 0.69 -1.40 11.63
C TYR A 27 1.65 -0.44 12.34
N PHE A 28 1.15 0.48 13.17
CA PHE A 28 2.04 1.39 13.90
C PHE A 28 2.94 0.66 14.90
N ALA A 29 2.42 -0.38 15.58
CA ALA A 29 3.23 -1.27 16.40
C ALA A 29 4.29 -2.01 15.56
N PHE A 30 3.91 -2.52 14.38
CA PHE A 30 4.85 -3.15 13.45
C PHE A 30 6.01 -2.24 13.03
N VAL A 31 5.71 -0.97 12.71
CA VAL A 31 6.73 0.04 12.35
C VAL A 31 7.71 0.30 13.51
N GLN A 32 7.20 0.39 14.75
CA GLN A 32 8.01 0.75 15.91
C GLN A 32 8.77 -0.43 16.50
N ASP A 33 8.08 -1.56 16.70
CA ASP A 33 8.52 -2.66 17.55
C ASP A 33 9.20 -3.79 16.75
N ALA A 34 8.99 -3.85 15.43
CA ALA A 34 9.55 -4.88 14.55
C ALA A 34 10.34 -4.29 13.37
N ARG A 35 11.25 -3.34 13.67
CA ARG A 35 12.02 -2.59 12.65
C ARG A 35 12.71 -3.44 11.58
N SER A 36 13.26 -4.60 11.95
CA SER A 36 13.91 -5.49 10.98
C SER A 36 12.90 -6.14 10.02
N LEU A 37 11.76 -6.59 10.53
CA LEU A 37 10.67 -7.12 9.70
C LEU A 37 10.06 -6.02 8.85
N HIS A 38 9.91 -4.81 9.42
CA HIS A 38 9.45 -3.64 8.70
C HIS A 38 10.35 -3.32 7.51
N ALA A 39 11.67 -3.19 7.72
CA ALA A 39 12.61 -2.89 6.65
C ALA A 39 12.62 -3.97 5.55
N LEU A 40 12.49 -5.25 5.93
CA LEU A 40 12.39 -6.35 4.96
C LEU A 40 11.12 -6.24 4.12
N ALA A 41 9.98 -5.99 4.77
CA ALA A 41 8.70 -5.79 4.10
C ALA A 41 8.68 -4.54 3.21
N GLU A 42 9.23 -3.43 3.69
CA GLU A 42 9.34 -2.15 2.98
C GLU A 42 10.13 -2.33 1.68
N SER A 43 11.32 -2.94 1.76
CA SER A 43 12.14 -3.21 0.58
C SER A 43 11.41 -4.10 -0.43
N ALA A 44 10.70 -5.13 0.03
CA ALA A 44 9.92 -6.01 -0.83
C ALA A 44 8.76 -5.30 -1.54
N LEU A 45 8.02 -4.47 -0.80
CA LEU A 45 6.88 -3.72 -1.31
C LEU A 45 7.33 -2.61 -2.26
N GLN A 46 8.38 -1.87 -1.92
CA GLN A 46 8.96 -0.84 -2.79
C GLN A 46 9.42 -1.46 -4.11
N GLY A 47 10.09 -2.62 -4.07
CA GLY A 47 10.47 -3.34 -5.28
C GLY A 47 9.27 -3.74 -6.15
N ALA A 48 8.12 -4.07 -5.56
CA ALA A 48 6.90 -4.36 -6.31
C ALA A 48 6.29 -3.10 -6.94
N ILE A 49 6.32 -1.97 -6.23
CA ILE A 49 5.90 -0.67 -6.77
C ILE A 49 6.79 -0.29 -7.96
N ASP A 50 8.10 -0.35 -7.80
CA ASP A 50 9.06 0.00 -8.85
C ASP A 50 8.89 -0.90 -10.09
N ALA A 51 8.69 -2.20 -9.88
CA ALA A 51 8.40 -3.14 -10.96
C ALA A 51 7.10 -2.79 -11.70
N ALA A 52 6.04 -2.40 -10.97
CA ALA A 52 4.78 -1.96 -11.57
C ALA A 52 4.96 -0.67 -12.40
N ARG A 53 5.75 0.30 -11.92
CA ARG A 53 6.03 1.56 -12.66
C ARG A 53 6.69 1.31 -14.01
N GLY A 54 7.54 0.29 -14.09
CA GLY A 54 8.22 -0.11 -15.32
C GLY A 54 7.32 -0.76 -16.38
N GLN A 55 6.08 -1.13 -16.04
CA GLN A 55 5.19 -1.80 -16.98
C GLN A 55 4.59 -0.81 -18.00
N PRO A 56 4.25 -1.26 -19.22
CA PRO A 56 3.52 -0.44 -20.19
C PRO A 56 2.19 0.09 -19.65
N ARG A 57 1.53 -0.70 -18.79
CA ARG A 57 0.31 -0.34 -18.07
C ARG A 57 0.54 -0.57 -16.57
N PRO A 58 1.06 0.43 -15.83
CA PRO A 58 1.39 0.27 -14.43
C PRO A 58 0.18 -0.09 -13.58
N TYR A 59 0.29 -1.19 -12.86
CA TYR A 59 -0.80 -1.81 -12.14
C TYR A 59 -0.28 -2.59 -10.93
N ILE A 60 -0.99 -2.50 -9.82
CA ILE A 60 -0.73 -3.23 -8.58
C ILE A 60 -2.04 -3.82 -8.08
N ASP A 61 -2.10 -5.14 -8.00
CA ASP A 61 -3.10 -5.84 -7.20
C ASP A 61 -2.49 -6.15 -5.84
N SER A 62 -3.00 -5.51 -4.79
CA SER A 62 -2.44 -5.65 -3.45
C SER A 62 -2.51 -7.09 -2.96
N GLN A 63 -3.59 -7.82 -3.29
CA GLN A 63 -3.78 -9.18 -2.80
C GLN A 63 -2.72 -10.09 -3.39
N GLN A 64 -2.49 -9.97 -4.70
CA GLN A 64 -1.50 -10.73 -5.41
C GLN A 64 -0.09 -10.41 -4.89
N VAL A 65 0.28 -9.13 -4.86
CA VAL A 65 1.61 -8.68 -4.41
C VAL A 65 1.90 -9.14 -2.98
N ILE A 66 0.95 -8.95 -2.06
CA ILE A 66 1.12 -9.35 -0.65
C ILE A 66 1.25 -10.86 -0.53
N SER A 67 0.45 -11.63 -1.28
CA SER A 67 0.51 -13.10 -1.25
C SER A 67 1.85 -13.62 -1.78
N GLU A 68 2.37 -13.04 -2.86
CA GLU A 68 3.68 -13.37 -3.42
C GLU A 68 4.81 -13.05 -2.43
N ILE A 69 4.79 -11.86 -1.81
CA ILE A 69 5.77 -11.46 -0.80
C ILE A 69 5.74 -12.39 0.41
N LEU A 70 4.55 -12.69 0.96
CA LEU A 70 4.43 -13.59 2.10
C LEU A 70 4.87 -15.02 1.77
N THR A 71 4.62 -15.49 0.55
CA THR A 71 5.09 -16.80 0.08
C THR A 71 6.61 -16.83 0.00
N ARG A 72 7.22 -15.80 -0.62
CA ARG A 72 8.68 -15.66 -0.68
C ARG A 72 9.30 -15.56 0.70
N PHE A 73 8.69 -14.80 1.60
CA PHE A 73 9.16 -14.70 2.97
C PHE A 73 9.04 -16.01 3.73
N GLY A 74 8.02 -16.83 3.48
CA GLY A 74 7.92 -18.16 4.08
C GLY A 74 8.99 -19.14 3.59
N SER A 75 9.50 -18.98 2.37
CA SER A 75 10.53 -19.87 1.81
C SER A 75 11.97 -19.40 2.10
N GLN A 76 12.19 -18.10 2.31
CA GLN A 76 13.52 -17.51 2.46
C GLN A 76 13.82 -16.95 3.86
N HIS A 77 12.78 -16.73 4.67
CA HIS A 77 12.90 -16.07 5.97
C HIS A 77 12.02 -16.74 7.03
N ASN A 78 12.30 -16.46 8.30
CA ASN A 78 11.41 -16.83 9.40
C ASN A 78 10.35 -15.76 9.66
N PHE A 79 9.98 -14.97 8.64
CA PHE A 79 9.13 -13.79 8.78
C PHE A 79 7.83 -14.12 9.50
N HIS A 80 7.10 -15.16 9.06
CA HIS A 80 5.82 -15.56 9.67
C HIS A 80 5.98 -15.91 11.15
N ARG A 81 7.06 -16.63 11.51
CA ARG A 81 7.34 -16.97 12.90
C ARG A 81 7.63 -15.73 13.73
N GLN A 82 8.58 -14.90 13.29
CA GLN A 82 8.98 -13.68 14.01
C GLN A 82 7.85 -12.67 14.11
N PHE A 83 7.03 -12.55 13.07
CA PHE A 83 5.85 -11.71 13.07
C PHE A 83 4.83 -12.21 14.10
N ASN A 84 4.51 -13.51 14.10
CA ASN A 84 3.53 -14.06 15.04
C ASN A 84 4.02 -14.05 16.49
N GLU A 85 5.33 -14.16 16.72
CA GLU A 85 5.95 -13.98 18.04
C GLU A 85 5.77 -12.55 18.56
N ALA A 86 5.87 -11.54 17.69
CA ALA A 86 5.72 -10.13 18.06
C ALA A 86 4.25 -9.64 18.06
N PHE A 87 3.40 -10.20 17.19
CA PHE A 87 2.04 -9.70 16.92
C PHE A 87 1.03 -10.85 16.79
N ALA A 88 0.86 -11.64 17.85
CA ALA A 88 0.05 -12.87 17.84
C ALA A 88 -1.42 -12.68 17.38
N ALA A 89 -2.01 -11.50 17.56
CA ALA A 89 -3.38 -11.19 17.16
C ALA A 89 -3.50 -10.55 15.77
N ALA A 90 -2.39 -10.06 15.20
CA ALA A 90 -2.38 -9.35 13.93
C ALA A 90 -2.25 -10.31 12.75
N LYS A 91 -2.79 -9.91 11.60
CA LYS A 91 -2.65 -10.68 10.35
C LYS A 91 -1.54 -10.07 9.49
N PRO A 92 -0.51 -10.83 9.09
CA PRO A 92 0.57 -10.32 8.24
C PRO A 92 0.06 -9.67 6.96
N SER A 93 -0.91 -10.28 6.28
CA SER A 93 -1.47 -9.73 5.03
C SER A 93 -2.16 -8.38 5.22
N GLN A 94 -2.82 -8.17 6.35
CA GLN A 94 -3.48 -6.92 6.68
C GLN A 94 -2.46 -5.82 7.00
N VAL A 95 -1.43 -6.14 7.79
CA VAL A 95 -0.35 -5.19 8.11
C VAL A 95 0.44 -4.82 6.84
N LEU A 96 0.76 -5.80 5.98
CA LEU A 96 1.41 -5.52 4.69
C LEU A 96 0.52 -4.71 3.74
N GLY A 97 -0.79 -4.88 3.78
CA GLY A 97 -1.71 -4.03 3.02
C GLY A 97 -1.68 -2.57 3.48
N MET A 98 -1.63 -2.32 4.79
CA MET A 98 -1.48 -0.95 5.32
C MET A 98 -0.12 -0.35 4.95
N HIS A 99 0.92 -1.16 4.99
CA HIS A 99 2.26 -0.76 4.58
C HIS A 99 2.31 -0.40 3.10
N LEU A 100 1.74 -1.23 2.22
CA LEU A 100 1.66 -0.93 0.79
C LEU A 100 0.91 0.37 0.53
N TYR A 101 -0.25 0.55 1.18
CA TYR A 101 -1.03 1.78 1.06
C TYR A 101 -0.24 3.01 1.50
N GLU A 102 0.51 2.92 2.60
CA GLU A 102 1.37 4.00 3.08
C GLU A 102 2.45 4.39 2.05
N LEU A 103 3.10 3.38 1.46
CA LEU A 103 4.12 3.60 0.43
C LEU A 103 3.53 4.23 -0.84
N VAL A 104 2.40 3.72 -1.32
CA VAL A 104 1.70 4.27 -2.50
C VAL A 104 1.19 5.70 -2.24
N ALA A 105 0.72 5.99 -1.03
CA ALA A 105 0.31 7.33 -0.65
C ALA A 105 1.49 8.32 -0.67
N ARG A 106 2.68 7.86 -0.27
CA ARG A 106 3.94 8.62 -0.27
C ARG A 106 4.68 8.67 -1.60
N ASP A 107 4.30 7.84 -2.57
CA ASP A 107 4.90 7.85 -3.90
C ASP A 107 4.80 9.26 -4.53
N SER A 108 5.84 9.63 -5.27
CA SER A 108 5.90 10.85 -6.06
C SER A 108 4.92 10.83 -7.23
N ASP A 109 4.57 9.65 -7.73
CA ASP A 109 3.52 9.48 -8.72
C ASP A 109 2.12 9.48 -8.10
N TRP A 110 1.13 9.77 -8.94
CA TRP A 110 -0.27 9.61 -8.60
C TRP A 110 -0.76 8.22 -8.96
N TRP A 111 -1.44 7.60 -7.99
CA TRP A 111 -2.06 6.30 -8.14
C TRP A 111 -3.57 6.42 -8.07
N VAL A 112 -4.27 5.71 -8.95
CA VAL A 112 -5.72 5.59 -8.93
C VAL A 112 -6.10 4.29 -8.26
N TYR A 113 -6.96 4.34 -7.24
CA TYR A 113 -7.47 3.15 -6.59
C TYR A 113 -8.90 2.81 -7.01
N PHE A 114 -9.20 1.52 -7.12
CA PHE A 114 -10.59 1.03 -7.21
C PHE A 114 -11.19 0.90 -5.81
N PRO A 115 -12.36 1.49 -5.54
CA PRO A 115 -13.01 1.36 -4.24
C PRO A 115 -13.37 -0.09 -3.95
N THR A 116 -12.78 -0.63 -2.88
CA THR A 116 -13.22 -1.87 -2.24
C THR A 116 -14.59 -1.65 -1.58
N GLN A 117 -15.39 -2.70 -1.42
CA GLN A 117 -16.78 -2.66 -0.91
C GLN A 117 -17.00 -1.87 0.40
N HIS A 118 -15.94 -1.52 1.14
CA HIS A 118 -15.98 -0.66 2.31
C HIS A 118 -15.11 0.60 2.08
N VAL A 119 -15.77 1.76 1.98
CA VAL A 119 -15.12 3.08 1.88
C VAL A 119 -14.20 3.26 3.11
N GLY A 120 -12.90 3.45 2.88
CA GLY A 120 -11.89 3.61 3.95
C GLY A 120 -11.09 2.35 4.33
N HIS A 121 -11.36 1.19 3.71
CA HIS A 121 -10.67 -0.07 3.99
C HIS A 121 -9.83 -0.56 2.78
N ALA A 122 -8.81 0.20 2.40
CA ALA A 122 -8.11 0.04 1.13
C ALA A 122 -6.82 -0.80 1.20
N PHE A 123 -6.83 -2.01 1.79
CA PHE A 123 -5.54 -2.65 2.13
C PHE A 123 -5.24 -3.93 1.34
N PRO A 124 -5.81 -5.11 1.64
CA PRO A 124 -5.31 -6.33 1.01
C PRO A 124 -5.94 -6.58 -0.36
N HIS A 125 -7.00 -5.86 -0.73
CA HIS A 125 -7.75 -6.07 -1.97
C HIS A 125 -7.82 -4.78 -2.82
N ALA A 126 -7.01 -3.79 -2.47
CA ALA A 126 -6.95 -2.56 -3.25
C ALA A 126 -6.19 -2.82 -4.56
N THR A 127 -6.71 -2.24 -5.62
CA THR A 127 -6.06 -2.23 -6.93
C THR A 127 -5.62 -0.80 -7.23
N TYR A 128 -4.35 -0.62 -7.54
CA TYR A 128 -3.77 0.67 -7.93
C TYR A 128 -3.31 0.64 -9.39
N PHE A 129 -3.50 1.74 -10.11
CA PHE A 129 -2.96 1.88 -11.47
C PHE A 129 -2.68 3.35 -11.82
N MET A 130 -1.86 3.56 -12.84
CA MET A 130 -1.53 4.90 -13.36
C MET A 130 -2.17 5.15 -14.73
N PRO A 131 -3.25 5.95 -14.82
CA PRO A 131 -3.87 6.26 -16.10
C PRO A 131 -3.17 7.43 -16.78
N LYS A 132 -2.02 7.16 -17.42
CA LYS A 132 -1.21 8.17 -18.10
C LYS A 132 -1.98 8.96 -19.18
N GLU A 133 -3.00 8.36 -19.80
CA GLU A 133 -3.74 8.95 -20.93
C GLU A 133 -5.12 9.52 -20.53
N ASP A 134 -5.62 9.30 -19.30
CA ASP A 134 -6.96 9.75 -18.91
C ASP A 134 -6.99 11.29 -18.76
N ALA A 135 -7.85 11.94 -19.54
CA ALA A 135 -7.96 13.40 -19.55
C ALA A 135 -8.40 14.00 -18.20
N ARG A 136 -9.21 13.28 -17.42
CA ARG A 136 -9.61 13.70 -16.06
C ARG A 136 -8.39 13.71 -15.14
N PHE A 137 -7.60 12.64 -15.21
CA PHE A 137 -6.38 12.49 -14.44
C PHE A 137 -5.32 13.52 -14.82
N GLN A 138 -5.14 13.79 -16.12
CA GLN A 138 -4.23 14.82 -16.60
C GLN A 138 -4.61 16.22 -16.10
N ARG A 139 -5.91 16.53 -15.95
CA ARG A 139 -6.35 17.79 -15.33
C ARG A 139 -6.03 17.84 -13.83
N LEU A 140 -6.20 16.72 -13.12
CA LEU A 140 -5.86 16.59 -11.71
C LEU A 140 -4.37 16.86 -11.48
N LEU A 141 -3.49 16.22 -12.26
CA LEU A 141 -2.04 16.43 -12.17
C LEU A 141 -1.65 17.90 -12.36
N ARG A 142 -2.25 18.59 -13.35
CA ARG A 142 -1.98 20.01 -13.60
C ARG A 142 -2.39 20.92 -12.43
N ARG A 143 -3.43 20.56 -11.68
CA ARG A 143 -3.86 21.32 -10.49
C ARG A 143 -2.80 21.31 -9.38
N HIS A 144 -1.98 20.27 -9.32
CA HIS A 144 -0.97 20.05 -8.27
C HIS A 144 0.47 20.35 -8.71
N ALA A 145 0.66 20.77 -9.96
CA ALA A 145 1.97 21.12 -10.50
C ALA A 145 2.34 22.62 -10.33
N ALA A 146 1.53 23.39 -9.61
CA ALA A 146 1.69 24.83 -9.35
C ALA A 146 2.08 25.08 -7.88
#